data_AF-A0A430CQQ4-F1
#
_entry.id   AF-A0A430CQQ4-F1
#
_cell.length_a   1.000
_cell.length_b   1.000
_cell.length_c   1.000
_cell.angle_alpha   90.00
_cell.angle_beta   90.00
_cell.angle_gamma   90.00
#
_symmetry.space_group_name_H-M   'P 1'
#
loop_
_entity.id
_entity.type
_entity.pdbx_description
1 polymer ?
#
loop_
_entity_poly.entity_id
_entity_poly.type
_entity_poly.pdbx_seq_one_letter_code
_entity_poly.pdbx_strand_id
1 'polypeptide(L)'
;MRIWRAARDEHEPVQQRLHAMLAPMGCGILAPVFDSLMTLCEAALGRPIVVGQRRRSEDESMVIGLLEGTRSRTACVNCPRATASALDCALCSTRIMLALTR
;
A
#
# COMPACT_ATOMS: atom_id res chain seq x y z
N MET A 1 6.53 -2.14 1.19
CA MET A 1 6.44 -1.78 -0.25
C MET A 1 7.45 -2.54 -1.09
N ARG A 2 8.76 -2.42 -0.84
CA ARG A 2 9.79 -3.11 -1.66
C ARG A 2 9.65 -4.63 -1.66
N ILE A 3 9.50 -5.26 -0.48
CA ILE A 3 9.29 -6.71 -0.35
C ILE A 3 8.00 -7.15 -1.08
N TRP A 4 6.94 -6.34 -1.00
CA TRP A 4 5.69 -6.60 -1.70
C TRP A 4 5.88 -6.59 -3.23
N ARG A 5 6.59 -5.58 -3.77
CA ARG A 5 6.85 -5.46 -5.20
C ARG A 5 7.71 -6.61 -5.71
N ALA A 6 8.81 -6.92 -5.00
CA ALA A 6 9.68 -8.04 -5.33
C ALA A 6 8.92 -9.37 -5.34
N ALA A 7 8.15 -9.67 -4.29
CA ALA A 7 7.35 -10.89 -4.22
C ALA A 7 6.31 -10.97 -5.36
N ARG A 8 5.71 -9.83 -5.73
CA ARG A 8 4.74 -9.76 -6.83
C ARG A 8 5.39 -9.95 -8.19
N ASP A 9 6.58 -9.37 -8.42
CA ASP A 9 7.36 -9.56 -9.64
C ASP A 9 7.83 -11.01 -9.81
N GLU A 10 8.27 -11.63 -8.71
CA GLU A 10 8.78 -13.00 -8.69
C GLU A 10 7.66 -14.06 -8.59
N HIS A 11 6.39 -13.64 -8.57
CA HIS A 11 5.22 -14.51 -8.38
C HIS A 11 5.29 -15.36 -7.08
N GLU A 12 5.99 -14.85 -6.07
CA GLU A 12 6.06 -15.42 -4.73
C GLU A 12 4.75 -15.18 -3.94
N PRO A 13 4.50 -15.94 -2.87
CA PRO A 13 3.36 -15.71 -1.98
C PRO A 13 3.48 -14.38 -1.22
N VAL A 14 3.00 -13.30 -1.84
CA VAL A 14 3.06 -11.91 -1.35
C VAL A 14 2.59 -11.76 0.10
N GLN A 15 1.46 -12.40 0.45
CA GLN A 15 0.92 -12.34 1.81
C GLN A 15 1.84 -12.98 2.85
N GLN A 16 2.48 -14.11 2.53
CA GLN A 16 3.42 -14.78 3.44
C GLN A 16 4.67 -13.91 3.64
N ARG A 17 5.15 -13.28 2.57
CA ARG A 17 6.31 -12.38 2.63
C ARG A 17 6.03 -11.12 3.44
N LEU A 18 4.86 -10.52 3.25
CA LEU A 18 4.39 -9.40 4.06
C LEU A 18 4.19 -9.81 5.52
N HIS A 19 3.57 -10.95 5.79
CA HIS A 19 3.38 -11.46 7.14
C HIS A 19 4.72 -11.67 7.85
N ALA A 20 5.69 -12.32 7.20
CA ALA A 20 7.02 -12.54 7.75
C ALA A 20 7.74 -11.22 8.07
N MET A 21 7.55 -10.18 7.25
CA MET A 21 8.09 -8.85 7.49
C MET A 21 7.43 -8.16 8.69
N LEU A 22 6.11 -8.30 8.83
CA LEU A 22 5.30 -7.54 9.80
C LEU A 22 5.17 -8.24 11.16
N ALA A 23 5.27 -9.57 11.20
CA ALA A 23 5.12 -10.38 12.41
C ALA A 23 6.09 -9.99 13.54
N PRO A 24 7.38 -9.67 13.29
CA PRO A 24 8.30 -9.20 14.33
C PRO A 24 7.88 -7.89 15.00
N MET A 25 7.02 -7.09 14.34
CA MET A 25 6.49 -5.83 14.87
C MET A 25 5.08 -5.99 15.46
N GLY A 26 4.59 -7.22 15.65
CA GLY A 26 3.22 -7.49 16.11
C GLY A 26 2.13 -7.16 15.07
N CYS A 27 2.52 -6.76 13.87
CA CYS A 27 1.63 -6.23 12.83
C CYS A 27 1.32 -7.27 11.74
N GLY A 28 1.60 -8.55 11.96
CA GLY A 28 1.43 -9.62 10.96
C GLY A 28 0.02 -9.69 10.36
N ILE A 29 -0.99 -9.40 11.18
CA ILE A 29 -2.41 -9.32 10.79
C ILE A 29 -2.69 -8.27 9.70
N LEU A 30 -1.80 -7.28 9.53
CA LEU A 30 -1.93 -6.22 8.53
C LEU A 30 -1.44 -6.63 7.14
N ALA A 31 -0.82 -7.80 6.98
CA ALA A 31 -0.35 -8.28 5.68
C ALA A 31 -1.40 -8.21 4.55
N PRO A 32 -2.63 -8.74 4.70
CA PRO A 32 -3.67 -8.63 3.67
C PRO A 32 -4.14 -7.18 3.44
N VAL A 33 -4.05 -6.32 4.46
CA VAL A 33 -4.43 -4.90 4.37
C VAL A 33 -3.46 -4.17 3.45
N PHE A 34 -2.16 -4.37 3.67
CA PHE A 34 -1.12 -3.78 2.81
C PHE A 34 -1.17 -4.32 1.38
N ASP A 35 -1.44 -5.61 1.20
CA ASP A 35 -1.56 -6.21 -0.14
C ASP A 35 -2.74 -5.60 -0.93
N SER A 36 -3.90 -5.48 -0.29
CA SER A 36 -5.10 -4.86 -0.88
C SER A 36 -4.86 -3.38 -1.21
N LEU A 37 -4.27 -2.62 -0.28
CA LEU A 37 -3.96 -1.20 -0.48
C LEU A 37 -3.03 -1.00 -1.69
N MET A 38 -1.94 -1.77 -1.78
CA MET A 38 -0.98 -1.65 -2.87
C MET A 38 -1.63 -2.04 -4.21
N THR A 39 -2.47 -3.07 -4.24
CA THR A 39 -3.23 -3.47 -5.44
C THR A 39 -4.20 -2.37 -5.89
N LEU A 40 -4.90 -1.73 -4.95
CA LEU A 40 -5.80 -0.61 -5.26
C LEU A 40 -5.04 0.64 -5.71
N CYS A 41 -3.85 0.89 -5.17
CA CYS A 41 -2.97 1.95 -5.66
C CYS A 41 -2.53 1.68 -7.11
N GLU A 42 -2.13 0.46 -7.47
CA GLU A 42 -1.82 0.11 -8.87
C GLU A 42 -3.04 0.28 -9.79
N ALA A 43 -4.21 -0.19 -9.34
CA ALA A 43 -5.45 -0.02 -10.10
C ALA A 43 -5.83 1.46 -10.29
N ALA A 44 -5.58 2.30 -9.28
CA ALA A 44 -5.85 3.73 -9.37
C ALA A 44 -4.83 4.46 -10.26
N LEU A 45 -3.55 4.06 -10.21
CA LEU A 45 -2.50 4.61 -11.06
C LEU A 45 -2.60 4.15 -12.52
N GLY A 46 -3.28 3.02 -12.78
CA GLY A 46 -3.30 2.38 -14.10
C GLY A 46 -1.95 1.80 -14.53
N ARG A 47 -0.99 1.71 -13.60
CA ARG A 47 0.36 1.18 -13.80
C ARG A 47 0.90 0.54 -12.52
N PRO A 48 1.89 -0.36 -12.63
CA PRO A 48 2.59 -0.88 -11.47
C PRO A 48 3.24 0.23 -10.62
N ILE A 49 3.29 0.01 -9.31
CA ILE A 49 4.00 0.90 -8.38
C ILE A 49 5.50 0.72 -8.59
N VAL A 50 6.20 1.82 -8.84
CA VAL A 50 7.65 1.85 -8.88
C VAL A 50 8.17 1.91 -7.46
N VAL A 51 9.15 1.07 -7.13
CA VAL A 51 9.85 1.11 -5.85
C VAL A 51 11.31 1.50 -6.09
N GLY A 52 11.83 2.38 -5.24
CA GLY A 52 13.23 2.78 -5.34
C GLY A 52 14.15 1.76 -4.69
N GLN A 53 15.39 1.65 -5.16
CA GLN A 53 16.39 0.73 -4.61
C GLN A 53 17.03 1.28 -3.33
N ARG A 54 17.73 2.42 -3.43
CA ARG A 54 18.40 3.07 -2.28
C ARG A 54 17.56 4.20 -1.69
N ARG A 55 17.04 5.08 -2.55
CA ARG A 55 16.15 6.18 -2.15
C ARG A 55 14.70 5.76 -2.32
N ARG A 56 13.81 6.44 -1.61
CA ARG A 56 12.37 6.28 -1.79
C ARG A 56 11.97 6.86 -3.16
N SER A 57 11.16 6.11 -3.91
CA SER A 57 10.53 6.58 -5.14
C SER A 57 9.41 7.60 -4.86
N GLU A 58 8.93 8.26 -5.91
CA GLU A 58 7.76 9.13 -5.81
C GLU A 58 6.50 8.37 -5.43
N ASP A 59 6.30 7.15 -5.96
CA ASP A 59 5.14 6.32 -5.62
C ASP A 59 5.18 5.87 -4.16
N GLU A 60 6.34 5.45 -3.65
CA GLU A 60 6.48 5.12 -2.22
C GLU A 60 6.19 6.35 -1.35
N SER A 61 6.63 7.54 -1.77
CA SER A 61 6.37 8.80 -1.04
C SER A 61 4.90 9.21 -1.12
N MET A 62 4.25 8.94 -2.25
CA MET A 62 2.82 9.16 -2.46
C MET A 62 2.01 8.27 -1.53
N VAL A 63 2.24 6.96 -1.51
CA VAL A 63 1.44 6.03 -0.68
C VAL A 63 1.64 6.33 0.81
N ILE A 64 2.86 6.67 1.24
CA ILE A 64 3.10 7.12 2.62
C ILE A 64 2.33 8.41 2.92
N GLY A 65 2.36 9.40 2.02
CA GLY A 65 1.62 10.64 2.22
C GLY A 65 0.10 10.44 2.27
N LEU A 66 -0.44 9.47 1.53
CA LEU A 66 -1.86 9.09 1.59
C LEU A 66 -2.21 8.43 2.93
N LEU A 67 -1.34 7.56 3.43
CA LEU A 67 -1.50 6.90 4.74
C LEU A 67 -1.39 7.89 5.90
N GLU A 68 -0.47 8.84 5.84
CA GLU A 68 -0.33 9.91 6.84
C GLU A 68 -1.43 10.97 6.70
N GLY A 69 -2.10 11.04 5.55
CA GLY A 69 -3.08 12.09 5.22
C GLY A 69 -2.45 13.44 4.91
N THR A 70 -1.13 13.49 4.72
CA THR A 70 -0.41 14.69 4.29
C THR A 70 -0.62 14.97 2.80
N ARG A 71 -1.11 13.98 2.03
CA ARG A 71 -1.49 14.13 0.63
C ARG A 71 -2.95 13.73 0.43
N SER A 72 -3.66 14.49 -0.41
CA SER A 72 -4.99 14.10 -0.88
C SER A 72 -4.89 13.11 -2.03
N ARG A 73 -5.74 12.07 -2.04
CA ARG A 73 -5.86 11.14 -3.17
C ARG A 73 -6.11 11.86 -4.48
N THR A 74 -6.98 12.88 -4.48
CA THR A 74 -7.32 13.67 -5.68
C THR A 74 -6.15 14.46 -6.25
N ALA A 75 -5.16 14.79 -5.42
CA ALA A 75 -3.95 15.47 -5.86
C ALA A 75 -2.88 14.51 -6.42
N CYS A 76 -3.00 13.21 -6.11
CA CYS A 76 -2.00 12.20 -6.45
C CYS A 76 -2.45 11.27 -7.58
N VAL A 77 -3.76 11.01 -7.69
CA VAL A 77 -4.30 10.01 -8.62
C VAL A 77 -5.63 10.46 -9.21
N ASN A 78 -5.69 10.52 -10.54
CA ASN A 78 -6.91 10.77 -11.28
C ASN A 78 -7.45 9.43 -11.81
N CYS A 79 -8.43 8.86 -11.12
CA CYS A 79 -8.97 7.52 -11.41
C CYS A 79 -10.50 7.50 -11.42
N PRO A 80 -11.14 6.47 -12.02
CA PRO A 80 -12.59 6.33 -12.03
C PRO A 80 -13.17 6.32 -10.62
N ARG A 81 -14.40 6.85 -10.47
CA ARG A 81 -15.06 7.04 -9.16
C ARG A 81 -15.12 5.77 -8.32
N ALA A 82 -15.37 4.61 -8.94
CA ALA A 82 -15.42 3.32 -8.24
C ALA A 82 -14.05 2.95 -7.61
N THR A 83 -12.97 3.07 -8.39
CA THR A 83 -11.59 2.83 -7.91
C THR A 83 -11.19 3.84 -6.83
N ALA A 84 -11.58 5.11 -7.00
CA ALA A 84 -11.39 6.15 -6.00
C ALA A 84 -12.04 5.78 -4.67
N SER A 85 -13.32 5.39 -4.66
CA SER A 85 -14.01 5.01 -3.42
C SER A 85 -13.42 3.78 -2.74
N ALA A 86 -12.99 2.78 -3.53
CA ALA A 86 -12.35 1.58 -2.98
C ALA A 86 -10.99 1.92 -2.34
N LEU A 87 -10.19 2.78 -3.00
CA LEU A 87 -8.92 3.25 -2.46
C LEU A 87 -9.11 4.10 -1.20
N ASP A 88 -10.08 5.01 -1.19
CA ASP A 88 -10.39 5.83 -0.02
C ASP A 88 -10.83 4.96 1.17
N CYS A 89 -11.64 3.92 0.92
CA CYS A 89 -12.02 2.94 1.93
C CYS A 89 -10.80 2.15 2.47
N ALA A 90 -9.95 1.64 1.57
CA ALA A 90 -8.74 0.91 1.96
C ALA A 90 -7.75 1.79 2.75
N LEU A 91 -7.59 3.07 2.37
CA LEU A 91 -6.78 4.02 3.12
C LEU A 91 -7.35 4.25 4.52
N CYS A 92 -8.67 4.47 4.63
CA CYS A 92 -9.33 4.68 5.91
C CYS A 92 -9.18 3.46 6.84
N SER A 93 -9.51 2.26 6.35
CA SER A 93 -9.40 1.02 7.14
C SER A 93 -7.96 0.72 7.52
N THR A 94 -6.99 0.90 6.62
CA THR A 94 -5.56 0.72 6.92
C THR A 94 -5.11 1.65 8.04
N ARG A 95 -5.52 2.92 8.00
CA ARG A 95 -5.17 3.91 9.05
C ARG A 95 -5.76 3.54 10.40
N ILE A 96 -7.02 3.09 10.42
CA ILE A 96 -7.66 2.60 11.65
C ILE A 96 -6.91 1.38 12.19
N MET A 97 -6.62 0.39 11.35
CA MET A 97 -5.93 -0.82 11.79
C MET A 97 -4.51 -0.52 12.29
N LEU A 98 -3.79 0.39 11.63
CA LEU A 98 -2.47 0.85 12.10
C LEU A 98 -2.54 1.56 13.46
N ALA A 99 -3.61 2.31 13.72
CA ALA A 99 -3.82 2.97 15.00
C ALA A 99 -4.16 1.96 16.12
N LEU A 100 -4.80 0.83 15.79
CA LEU A 100 -5.16 -0.23 16.73
C LEU A 100 -4.03 -1.22 17.02
N THR A 101 -3.03 -1.32 16.14
CA THR A 101 -1.86 -2.19 16.30
C THR A 101 -0.69 -1.51 17.03
N ARG A 102 -0.89 -0.33 17.64
CA ARG A 102 0.09 0.40 18.45
C ARG A 102 -0.18 0.27 19.93
#